data_AF-T1FVD2-F1
#
_entry.id   AF-T1FVD2-F1
#
_cell.length_a   1.000
_cell.length_b   1.000
_cell.length_c   1.000
_cell.angle_alpha   90.00
_cell.angle_beta   90.00
_cell.angle_gamma   90.00
#
_symmetry.space_group_name_H-M   'P 1'
#
loop_
_entity.id
_entity.type
_entity.pdbx_description
1 polymer ?
#
loop_
_entity_poly.entity_id
_entity_poly.type
_entity_poly.pdbx_seq_one_letter_code
_entity_poly.pdbx_strand_id
1 'polypeptide(L)'
;MMDADKVANFFPLTCRKDVLNLINSFITSKSPDPVMISLILGKIEHELTQFPCKNDSSVNDLYSKVDFKELKTMHNNYLEYLRKPVLIEKTFTNDDDDDEEKTICGRNKLNREHAQTSKREKIKEIYNKVWFKLARSYRKDRHHMQTIYSLLNDQKLDCFGVSISVVLSCHLLDLRDVTLVMSEDHSWIEFNIEDICNDVINNDINTTNVVQRDTIRGYDDEVGRQSMEVTWHGKQTKDKRGCRVVSPEKRWLTSGGQAVRCKSGISLVAAMVCKMNPIIDAGAESKELLALKFVCVP
;
A
#
# COMPACT_ATOMS: atom_id res chain seq x y z
N MET A 1 14.42 2.89 -10.73
CA MET A 1 13.83 1.87 -9.82
C MET A 1 14.97 1.16 -9.11
N MET A 2 14.82 0.65 -7.88
CA MET A 2 15.79 -0.35 -7.40
C MET A 2 15.78 -1.43 -8.44
N ASP A 3 16.98 -1.69 -8.92
CA ASP A 3 17.23 -2.73 -9.88
C ASP A 3 16.90 -4.05 -9.17
N ALA A 4 15.84 -4.74 -9.58
CA ALA A 4 15.54 -6.08 -9.07
C ALA A 4 16.81 -6.95 -9.11
N ASP A 5 17.72 -6.67 -10.04
CA ASP A 5 19.02 -7.32 -10.17
C ASP A 5 19.98 -7.10 -8.99
N LYS A 6 19.86 -6.02 -8.22
CA LYS A 6 20.60 -5.85 -6.96
C LYS A 6 20.09 -6.76 -5.85
N VAL A 7 18.79 -7.10 -5.88
CA VAL A 7 18.19 -8.05 -4.94
C VAL A 7 18.73 -9.45 -5.19
N ALA A 8 19.05 -9.80 -6.43
CA ALA A 8 19.64 -11.08 -6.80
C ALA A 8 20.94 -11.42 -6.02
N ASN A 9 21.72 -10.39 -5.64
CA ASN A 9 22.98 -10.57 -4.91
C ASN A 9 22.81 -11.13 -3.49
N PHE A 10 21.59 -11.12 -2.96
CA PHE A 10 21.27 -11.68 -1.64
C PHE A 10 20.83 -13.15 -1.72
N PHE A 11 20.72 -13.72 -2.92
CA PHE A 11 20.27 -15.09 -3.12
C PHE A 11 21.44 -16.05 -3.37
N PRO A 12 21.31 -17.33 -2.95
CA PRO A 12 20.16 -17.91 -2.27
C PRO A 12 20.03 -17.44 -0.82
N LEU A 13 18.80 -17.28 -0.35
CA LEU A 13 18.54 -17.08 1.08
C LEU A 13 18.67 -18.44 1.76
N THR A 14 19.62 -18.57 2.68
CA THR A 14 19.88 -19.86 3.36
C THR A 14 19.53 -19.81 4.83
N CYS A 15 19.46 -18.62 5.41
CA CYS A 15 19.14 -18.45 6.82
C CYS A 15 18.47 -17.09 7.08
N ARG A 16 17.96 -16.93 8.30
CA ARG A 16 17.37 -15.67 8.79
C ARG A 16 18.30 -14.46 8.60
N LYS A 17 19.62 -14.63 8.77
CA LYS A 17 20.59 -13.53 8.63
C LYS A 17 20.61 -12.96 7.21
N ASP A 18 20.42 -13.79 6.20
CA ASP A 18 20.40 -13.36 4.79
C ASP A 18 19.17 -12.47 4.54
N VAL A 19 18.02 -12.84 5.11
CA VAL A 19 16.79 -12.04 5.05
C VAL A 19 16.98 -10.69 5.73
N LEU A 20 17.65 -10.65 6.90
CA LEU A 20 17.95 -9.41 7.61
C LEU A 20 18.90 -8.51 6.80
N ASN A 21 19.94 -9.08 6.19
CA ASN A 21 20.86 -8.34 5.33
C ASN A 21 20.12 -7.73 4.12
N LEU A 22 19.20 -8.49 3.52
CA LEU A 22 18.35 -8.03 2.42
C LEU A 22 17.44 -6.88 2.86
N ILE A 23 16.75 -7.02 4.00
CA ILE A 23 15.88 -5.97 4.56
C ILE A 23 16.69 -4.70 4.89
N ASN A 24 17.86 -4.84 5.51
CA ASN A 24 18.73 -3.72 5.85
C ASN A 24 19.24 -2.98 4.60
N SER A 25 19.63 -3.73 3.55
CA SER A 25 19.98 -3.17 2.24
C SER A 25 18.81 -2.40 1.62
N PHE A 26 17.60 -2.93 1.77
CA PHE A 26 16.40 -2.28 1.26
C PHE A 26 16.09 -0.96 1.99
N ILE A 27 16.13 -0.97 3.32
CA ILE A 27 15.86 0.20 4.17
C ILE A 27 16.87 1.32 3.92
N THR A 28 18.13 0.97 3.66
CA THR A 28 19.21 1.93 3.37
C THR A 28 19.26 2.36 1.90
N SER A 29 18.48 1.73 1.03
CA SER A 29 18.40 2.09 -0.39
C SER A 29 17.69 3.42 -0.59
N LYS A 30 18.18 4.22 -1.53
CA LYS A 30 17.52 5.47 -1.95
C LYS A 30 16.29 5.24 -2.83
N SER A 31 16.20 4.08 -3.47
CA SER A 31 15.14 3.80 -4.46
C SER A 31 14.52 2.42 -4.31
N PRO A 32 14.10 1.99 -3.10
CA PRO A 32 13.55 0.66 -2.83
C PRO A 32 12.45 0.21 -3.81
N ASP A 33 12.41 -1.08 -4.13
CA ASP A 33 11.29 -1.77 -4.78
C ASP A 33 10.47 -2.57 -3.75
N PRO A 34 9.45 -1.95 -3.14
CA PRO A 34 8.73 -2.56 -2.03
C PRO A 34 7.84 -3.73 -2.45
N VAL A 35 7.58 -3.89 -3.75
CA VAL A 35 6.87 -5.07 -4.29
C VAL A 35 7.74 -6.31 -4.17
N MET A 36 9.02 -6.21 -4.54
CA MET A 36 9.96 -7.33 -4.40
C MET A 36 10.08 -7.79 -2.94
N ILE A 37 10.13 -6.86 -1.99
CA ILE A 37 10.12 -7.21 -0.56
C ILE A 37 8.83 -7.91 -0.17
N SER A 38 7.67 -7.40 -0.58
CA SER A 38 6.38 -8.04 -0.30
C SER A 38 6.31 -9.48 -0.84
N LEU A 39 6.87 -9.72 -2.02
CA LEU A 39 6.97 -11.05 -2.63
C LEU A 39 7.86 -11.99 -1.81
N ILE A 40 9.06 -11.53 -1.45
CA ILE A 40 10.03 -12.33 -0.68
C ILE A 40 9.47 -12.66 0.71
N LEU A 41 8.97 -11.65 1.43
CA LEU A 41 8.38 -11.83 2.75
C LEU A 41 7.18 -12.77 2.72
N GLY A 42 6.33 -12.64 1.70
CA GLY A 42 5.18 -13.52 1.52
C GLY A 42 5.56 -14.97 1.18
N LYS A 43 6.59 -15.18 0.35
CA LYS A 43 7.11 -16.53 0.05
C LYS A 43 7.76 -17.17 1.28
N ILE A 44 8.54 -16.42 2.05
CA ILE A 44 9.13 -16.90 3.32
C ILE A 44 8.02 -17.31 4.28
N GLU A 45 7.01 -16.46 4.48
CA GLU A 45 5.88 -16.79 5.34
C GLU A 45 5.18 -18.06 4.86
N HIS A 46 4.88 -18.15 3.56
CA HIS A 46 4.24 -19.33 2.97
C HIS A 46 5.02 -20.62 3.23
N GLU A 47 6.34 -20.62 3.01
CA GLU A 47 7.15 -21.82 3.24
C GLU A 47 7.24 -22.19 4.73
N LEU A 48 7.39 -21.19 5.61
CA LEU A 48 7.54 -21.41 7.05
C LEU A 48 6.23 -21.77 7.76
N THR A 49 5.06 -21.44 7.18
CA THR A 49 3.76 -21.76 7.79
C THR A 49 3.04 -22.94 7.13
N GLN A 50 3.43 -23.36 5.93
CA GLN A 50 2.89 -24.58 5.33
C GLN A 50 3.54 -25.87 5.85
N PHE A 51 4.81 -25.81 6.25
CA PHE A 51 5.57 -26.98 6.66
C PHE A 51 6.12 -26.80 8.07
N PRO A 52 5.66 -27.59 9.07
CA PRO A 52 6.22 -27.51 10.41
C PRO A 52 7.69 -27.98 10.40
N CYS A 53 8.61 -27.07 10.68
CA CYS A 53 10.04 -27.33 10.82
C CYS A 53 10.29 -28.26 12.02
N LYS A 54 11.14 -29.27 11.83
CA LYS A 54 11.51 -30.21 12.91
C LYS A 54 12.90 -29.91 13.51
N ASN A 55 13.76 -29.25 12.74
CA ASN A 55 15.15 -28.92 13.11
C ASN A 55 15.71 -27.76 12.26
N ASP A 56 16.86 -27.20 12.64
CA ASP A 56 17.49 -26.07 11.93
C ASP A 56 17.85 -26.38 10.47
N SER A 57 18.24 -27.62 10.16
CA SER A 57 18.47 -28.06 8.77
C SER A 57 17.21 -27.89 7.91
N SER A 58 16.05 -28.29 8.42
CA SER A 58 14.77 -28.13 7.72
C SER A 58 14.39 -26.67 7.50
N VAL A 59 14.79 -25.77 8.40
CA VAL A 59 14.54 -24.33 8.27
C VAL A 59 15.39 -23.73 7.13
N ASN A 60 16.67 -24.07 7.07
CA ASN A 60 17.56 -23.60 6.02
C ASN A 60 17.11 -24.12 4.64
N ASP A 61 16.63 -25.35 4.59
CA ASP A 61 16.02 -25.92 3.37
C ASP A 61 14.80 -25.10 2.92
N LEU A 62 13.95 -24.64 3.84
CA LEU A 62 12.80 -23.80 3.50
C LEU A 62 13.19 -22.40 3.01
N TYR A 63 14.20 -21.77 3.61
CA TYR A 63 14.73 -20.51 3.08
C TYR A 63 15.27 -20.68 1.65
N SER A 64 15.94 -21.81 1.38
CA SER A 64 16.50 -22.09 0.06
C SER A 64 15.46 -22.28 -1.04
N LYS A 65 14.19 -22.56 -0.68
CA LYS A 65 13.07 -22.62 -1.62
C LYS A 65 12.60 -21.26 -2.11
N VAL A 66 13.07 -20.16 -1.53
CA VAL A 66 12.75 -18.81 -2.02
C VAL A 66 13.57 -18.57 -3.29
N ASP A 67 13.01 -18.92 -4.45
CA ASP A 67 13.67 -18.75 -5.75
C ASP A 67 13.51 -17.32 -6.28
N PHE A 68 14.62 -16.58 -6.36
CA PHE A 68 14.65 -15.24 -6.93
C PHE A 68 14.13 -15.18 -8.37
N LYS A 69 14.38 -16.20 -9.19
CA LYS A 69 13.95 -16.20 -10.59
C LYS A 69 12.42 -16.30 -10.69
N GLU A 70 11.81 -17.14 -9.87
CA GLU A 70 10.36 -17.22 -9.72
C GLU A 70 9.77 -15.86 -9.31
N LEU A 71 10.29 -15.28 -8.23
CA LEU A 71 9.79 -14.00 -7.70
C LEU A 71 9.99 -12.84 -8.68
N LYS A 72 11.13 -12.79 -9.38
CA LYS A 72 11.37 -11.80 -10.44
C LYS A 72 10.39 -11.96 -11.61
N THR A 73 10.03 -13.19 -11.96
CA THR A 73 9.03 -13.46 -13.00
C THR A 73 7.65 -12.99 -12.54
N MET A 74 7.24 -13.30 -11.31
CA MET A 74 5.99 -12.81 -10.72
C MET A 74 5.94 -11.28 -10.70
N HIS A 75 7.02 -10.64 -10.26
CA HIS A 75 7.17 -9.19 -10.22
C HIS A 75 6.96 -8.56 -11.60
N ASN A 76 7.68 -9.03 -12.62
CA ASN A 76 7.60 -8.49 -13.98
C ASN A 76 6.21 -8.72 -14.59
N ASN A 77 5.62 -9.90 -14.41
CA ASN A 77 4.27 -10.19 -14.88
C ASN A 77 3.24 -9.26 -14.22
N TYR A 78 3.45 -8.91 -12.95
CA TYR A 78 2.56 -7.99 -12.25
C TYR A 78 2.72 -6.54 -12.72
N LEU A 79 3.94 -6.07 -12.94
CA LEU A 79 4.20 -4.76 -13.54
C LEU A 79 3.55 -4.64 -14.93
N GLU A 80 3.71 -5.66 -15.77
CA GLU A 80 3.07 -5.70 -17.09
C GLU A 80 1.54 -5.74 -17.00
N TYR A 81 0.99 -6.46 -16.01
CA TYR A 81 -0.45 -6.43 -15.73
C TYR A 81 -0.94 -5.04 -15.32
N LEU A 82 -0.21 -4.35 -14.43
CA LEU A 82 -0.55 -3.01 -13.95
C LEU A 82 -0.44 -1.94 -15.05
N ARG A 83 0.38 -2.13 -16.08
CA ARG A 83 0.49 -1.21 -17.22
C ARG A 83 -0.64 -1.35 -18.25
N LYS A 84 -1.35 -2.48 -18.29
CA LYS A 84 -2.46 -2.69 -19.22
C LYS A 84 -3.64 -1.79 -18.84
N PRO A 85 -4.29 -1.09 -19.79
CA PRO A 85 -5.47 -0.29 -19.48
C PRO A 85 -6.62 -1.17 -18.98
N VAL A 86 -7.40 -0.66 -18.02
CA VAL A 86 -8.63 -1.34 -17.58
C VAL A 86 -9.75 -1.04 -18.56
N LEU A 87 -10.37 -2.10 -19.12
CA LEU A 87 -11.69 -1.98 -19.74
C LEU A 87 -12.71 -1.90 -18.61
N ILE A 88 -13.09 -0.69 -18.21
CA ILE A 88 -14.09 -0.50 -17.14
C ILE A 88 -15.47 -0.74 -17.74
N GLU A 89 -16.09 -1.88 -17.44
CA GLU A 89 -17.55 -1.95 -17.39
C GLU A 89 -18.01 -1.12 -16.19
N LYS A 90 -18.67 0.02 -16.46
CA LYS A 90 -19.17 1.00 -15.49
C LYS A 90 -19.86 0.28 -14.31
N THR A 91 -19.18 0.12 -13.17
CA THR A 91 -19.79 -0.56 -12.01
C THR A 91 -19.62 0.14 -10.68
N PHE A 92 -19.02 1.34 -10.61
CA PHE A 92 -19.01 2.12 -9.37
C PHE A 92 -19.17 3.61 -9.66
N THR A 93 -20.41 4.04 -9.91
CA THR A 93 -20.85 5.44 -9.77
C THR A 93 -21.93 5.45 -8.71
N ASN A 94 -21.52 5.37 -7.44
CA ASN A 94 -22.32 5.93 -6.36
C ASN A 94 -21.60 7.22 -5.97
N ASP A 95 -21.79 8.24 -6.82
CA ASP A 95 -21.41 9.61 -6.53
C ASP A 95 -22.41 10.16 -5.51
N ASP A 96 -22.24 9.78 -4.24
CA ASP A 96 -22.79 10.50 -3.09
C ASP A 96 -21.72 11.46 -2.54
N ASP A 97 -21.10 12.26 -3.42
CA ASP A 97 -20.36 13.45 -2.99
C ASP A 97 -21.41 14.55 -2.78
N ASP A 98 -21.75 14.79 -1.51
CA ASP A 98 -22.69 15.83 -1.07
C ASP A 98 -22.43 17.17 -1.78
N ASP A 99 -23.48 17.68 -2.43
CA ASP A 99 -23.58 19.01 -3.04
C ASP A 99 -23.39 20.11 -1.98
N GLU A 100 -22.19 20.67 -1.82
CA GLU A 100 -22.01 22.02 -1.26
C GLU A 100 -20.59 22.58 -1.47
N GLU A 101 -20.30 23.19 -2.64
CA GLU A 101 -19.44 24.40 -2.73
C GLU A 101 -19.38 24.97 -4.17
N LYS A 102 -20.48 25.57 -4.64
CA LYS A 102 -20.45 26.47 -5.81
C LYS A 102 -20.31 27.91 -5.35
N THR A 103 -19.07 28.42 -5.24
CA THR A 103 -18.83 29.87 -5.35
C THR A 103 -17.41 30.22 -5.87
N ILE A 104 -17.38 30.94 -6.99
CA ILE A 104 -16.47 31.99 -7.48
C ILE A 104 -14.93 31.83 -7.31
N CYS A 105 -14.21 31.48 -8.40
CA CYS A 105 -13.13 32.25 -9.07
C CYS A 105 -12.47 31.39 -10.20
N GLY A 106 -11.92 32.05 -11.23
CA GLY A 106 -11.70 31.56 -12.59
C GLY A 106 -10.59 30.53 -12.83
N ARG A 107 -10.50 30.05 -14.10
CA ARG A 107 -9.55 29.12 -14.80
C ARG A 107 -8.59 28.23 -14.01
N ASN A 108 -7.97 28.71 -12.94
CA ASN A 108 -7.10 27.96 -12.03
C ASN A 108 -7.86 26.93 -11.19
N LYS A 109 -9.16 27.13 -10.90
CA LYS A 109 -10.01 26.13 -10.23
C LYS A 109 -10.30 24.92 -11.13
N LEU A 110 -10.61 25.15 -12.41
CA LEU A 110 -10.85 24.09 -13.40
C LEU A 110 -9.63 23.18 -13.55
N ASN A 111 -8.43 23.73 -13.75
CA ASN A 111 -7.23 22.90 -13.90
C ASN A 111 -6.89 22.08 -12.64
N ARG A 112 -7.16 22.64 -11.44
CA ARG A 112 -6.98 21.95 -10.15
C ARG A 112 -8.00 20.82 -9.94
N GLU A 113 -9.27 21.07 -10.22
CA GLU A 113 -10.33 20.03 -10.17
C GLU A 113 -10.05 18.91 -11.18
N HIS A 114 -9.59 19.23 -12.38
CA HIS A 114 -9.22 18.23 -13.40
C HIS A 114 -7.99 17.41 -13.00
N ALA A 115 -6.94 18.02 -12.44
CA ALA A 115 -5.74 17.31 -11.98
C ALA A 115 -6.01 16.44 -10.74
N GLN A 116 -6.80 16.96 -9.79
CA GLN A 116 -7.34 16.22 -8.64
C GLN A 116 -8.10 14.98 -9.09
N THR A 117 -9.00 15.15 -10.06
CA THR A 117 -9.76 14.06 -10.65
C THR A 117 -8.82 13.07 -11.35
N SER A 118 -7.86 13.55 -12.16
CA SER A 118 -6.97 12.68 -12.95
C SER A 118 -6.10 11.74 -12.10
N LYS A 119 -5.44 12.25 -11.05
CA LYS A 119 -4.59 11.41 -10.20
C LYS A 119 -5.41 10.41 -9.39
N ARG A 120 -6.54 10.87 -8.84
CA ARG A 120 -7.48 10.03 -8.10
C ARG A 120 -8.05 8.92 -8.97
N GLU A 121 -8.44 9.23 -10.21
CA GLU A 121 -8.91 8.24 -11.19
C GLU A 121 -7.81 7.24 -11.56
N LYS A 122 -6.56 7.68 -11.71
CA LYS A 122 -5.42 6.76 -11.92
C LYS A 122 -5.23 5.81 -10.74
N ILE A 123 -5.35 6.29 -9.50
CA ILE A 123 -5.24 5.43 -8.31
C ILE A 123 -6.45 4.49 -8.21
N LYS A 124 -7.66 4.95 -8.54
CA LYS A 124 -8.85 4.09 -8.65
C LYS A 124 -8.67 3.01 -9.70
N GLU A 125 -8.06 3.31 -10.85
CA GLU A 125 -7.74 2.31 -11.87
C GLU A 125 -6.81 1.22 -11.32
N ILE A 126 -5.75 1.61 -10.61
CA ILE A 126 -4.80 0.69 -9.97
C ILE A 126 -5.51 -0.16 -8.91
N TYR A 127 -6.31 0.47 -8.06
CA TYR A 127 -7.13 -0.21 -7.07
C TYR A 127 -8.08 -1.23 -7.72
N ASN A 128 -8.76 -0.87 -8.82
CA ASN A 128 -9.62 -1.79 -9.55
C ASN A 128 -8.85 -3.00 -10.08
N LYS A 129 -7.62 -2.84 -10.55
CA LYS A 129 -6.75 -3.98 -10.94
C LYS A 129 -6.45 -4.90 -9.77
N VAL A 130 -6.11 -4.35 -8.61
CA VAL A 130 -5.91 -5.14 -7.38
C VAL A 130 -7.20 -5.88 -7.03
N TRP A 131 -8.34 -5.16 -7.02
CA TRP A 131 -9.64 -5.70 -6.67
C TRP A 131 -10.09 -6.84 -7.58
N PHE A 132 -10.04 -6.64 -8.90
CA PHE A 132 -10.45 -7.64 -9.89
C PHE A 132 -9.54 -8.86 -9.93
N LYS A 133 -8.34 -8.76 -9.36
CA LYS A 133 -7.43 -9.89 -9.21
C LYS A 133 -7.76 -10.76 -7.99
N LEU A 134 -8.62 -10.30 -7.08
CA LEU A 134 -9.09 -11.09 -5.94
C LEU A 134 -10.09 -12.16 -6.38
N ALA A 135 -10.02 -13.32 -5.74
CA ALA A 135 -11.01 -14.37 -5.87
C ALA A 135 -12.38 -13.85 -5.44
N ARG A 136 -13.43 -14.24 -6.19
CA ARG A 136 -14.81 -13.77 -5.97
C ARG A 136 -15.35 -14.09 -4.57
N SER A 137 -14.87 -15.18 -3.96
CA SER A 137 -15.30 -15.62 -2.63
C SER A 137 -14.16 -16.32 -1.91
N TYR A 138 -13.86 -15.85 -0.70
CA TYR A 138 -12.96 -16.50 0.26
C TYR A 138 -13.25 -15.97 1.67
N ARG A 139 -12.77 -16.70 2.66
CA ARG A 139 -12.84 -16.26 4.06
C ARG A 139 -11.82 -15.15 4.28
N LYS A 140 -12.30 -13.91 4.49
CA LYS A 140 -11.50 -12.70 4.68
C LYS A 140 -10.69 -12.68 5.98
N ASP A 141 -11.06 -13.53 6.94
CA ASP A 141 -10.42 -13.62 8.26
C ASP A 141 -9.36 -14.75 8.31
N ARG A 142 -8.93 -15.26 7.16
CA ARG A 142 -7.85 -16.27 7.07
C ARG A 142 -6.49 -15.61 7.31
N HIS A 143 -5.54 -16.40 7.79
CA HIS A 143 -4.14 -15.98 7.91
C HIS A 143 -3.44 -15.96 6.53
N HIS A 144 -2.29 -15.30 6.44
CA HIS A 144 -1.39 -15.30 5.28
C HIS A 144 -1.94 -14.64 4.00
N MET A 145 -2.68 -13.53 4.15
CA MET A 145 -3.32 -12.79 3.07
C MET A 145 -2.93 -11.30 3.02
N GLN A 146 -1.76 -10.95 3.54
CA GLN A 146 -1.34 -9.55 3.70
C GLN A 146 -0.28 -9.07 2.68
N THR A 147 0.17 -9.93 1.77
CA THR A 147 1.30 -9.67 0.85
C THR A 147 0.91 -9.74 -0.62
N ILE A 148 1.70 -9.09 -1.49
CA ILE A 148 1.57 -9.25 -2.96
C ILE A 148 1.76 -10.71 -3.36
N TYR A 149 2.58 -11.48 -2.64
CA TYR A 149 2.73 -12.92 -2.89
C TYR A 149 1.37 -13.64 -2.79
N SER A 150 0.59 -13.39 -1.73
CA SER A 150 -0.75 -13.98 -1.57
C SER A 150 -1.73 -13.52 -2.64
N LEU A 151 -1.66 -12.25 -3.07
CA LEU A 151 -2.45 -11.76 -4.20
C LEU A 151 -2.14 -12.51 -5.50
N LEU A 152 -0.85 -12.74 -5.81
CA LEU A 152 -0.44 -13.34 -7.06
C LEU A 152 -0.54 -14.87 -7.07
N ASN A 153 -0.27 -15.51 -5.94
CA ASN A 153 -0.30 -16.95 -5.77
C ASN A 153 -1.73 -17.47 -5.52
N ASP A 154 -2.47 -16.81 -4.63
CA ASP A 154 -3.75 -17.29 -4.11
C ASP A 154 -4.96 -16.45 -4.51
N GLN A 155 -4.74 -15.26 -5.08
CA GLN A 155 -5.80 -14.28 -5.36
C GLN A 155 -6.58 -13.88 -4.10
N LYS A 156 -5.92 -13.82 -2.94
CA LYS A 156 -6.57 -13.50 -1.67
C LYS A 156 -5.83 -12.38 -0.97
N LEU A 157 -6.59 -11.45 -0.39
CA LEU A 157 -6.05 -10.41 0.48
C LEU A 157 -6.98 -10.18 1.67
N ASP A 158 -6.43 -9.88 2.85
CA ASP A 158 -7.22 -9.29 3.93
C ASP A 158 -7.37 -7.77 3.73
N CYS A 159 -8.06 -7.10 4.66
CA CYS A 159 -8.34 -5.66 4.52
C CYS A 159 -7.06 -4.81 4.43
N PHE A 160 -6.05 -5.14 5.24
CA PHE A 160 -4.74 -4.51 5.22
C PHE A 160 -4.00 -4.83 3.91
N GLY A 161 -4.02 -6.10 3.51
CA GLY A 161 -3.40 -6.64 2.30
C GLY A 161 -3.85 -5.89 1.05
N VAL A 162 -5.14 -5.59 0.94
CA VAL A 162 -5.67 -4.75 -0.16
C VAL A 162 -5.05 -3.36 -0.12
N SER A 163 -5.06 -2.70 1.04
CA SER A 163 -4.57 -1.33 1.18
C SER A 163 -3.09 -1.21 0.84
N ILE A 164 -2.26 -2.09 1.40
CA ILE A 164 -0.83 -2.09 1.10
C ILE A 164 -0.57 -2.49 -0.36
N SER A 165 -1.33 -3.43 -0.93
CA SER A 165 -1.15 -3.82 -2.34
C SER A 165 -1.44 -2.67 -3.31
N VAL A 166 -2.43 -1.81 -3.01
CA VAL A 166 -2.67 -0.58 -3.80
C VAL A 166 -1.49 0.37 -3.71
N VAL A 167 -0.95 0.62 -2.51
CA VAL A 167 0.22 1.50 -2.32
C VAL A 167 1.46 0.96 -3.05
N LEU A 168 1.75 -0.33 -2.89
CA LEU A 168 2.86 -1.00 -3.56
C LEU A 168 2.72 -0.97 -5.09
N SER A 169 1.51 -1.16 -5.62
CA SER A 169 1.21 -1.03 -7.05
C SER A 169 1.42 0.39 -7.57
N CYS A 170 1.02 1.39 -6.78
CA CYS A 170 1.27 2.79 -7.08
C CYS A 170 2.78 3.07 -7.15
N HIS A 171 3.54 2.60 -6.16
CA HIS A 171 5.01 2.76 -6.12
C HIS A 171 5.69 2.06 -7.31
N LEU A 172 5.19 0.90 -7.73
CA LEU A 172 5.68 0.18 -8.90
C LEU A 172 5.44 0.93 -10.23
N LEU A 173 4.40 1.76 -10.26
CA LEU A 173 4.07 2.67 -11.37
C LEU A 173 4.60 4.10 -11.15
N ASP A 174 5.55 4.28 -10.23
CA ASP A 174 6.22 5.53 -9.88
C ASP A 174 5.31 6.63 -9.29
N LEU A 175 4.16 6.26 -8.73
CA LEU A 175 3.30 7.11 -7.92
C LEU A 175 3.71 7.03 -6.44
N ARG A 176 4.87 7.62 -6.11
CA ARG A 176 5.54 7.46 -4.80
C ARG A 176 4.94 8.26 -3.66
N ASP A 177 4.14 9.28 -3.95
CA ASP A 177 3.50 10.11 -2.94
C ASP A 177 2.23 9.45 -2.36
N VAL A 178 1.79 8.33 -2.93
CA VAL A 178 0.74 7.49 -2.36
C VAL A 178 1.27 6.80 -1.11
N THR A 179 0.63 7.06 0.01
CA THR A 179 1.05 6.68 1.36
C THR A 179 0.02 5.75 1.98
N LEU A 180 0.49 4.65 2.59
CA LEU A 180 -0.35 3.80 3.43
C LEU A 180 -0.65 4.51 4.75
N VAL A 181 -1.93 4.54 5.13
CA VAL A 181 -2.37 5.07 6.42
C VAL A 181 -3.09 3.98 7.20
N MET A 182 -2.77 3.87 8.48
CA MET A 182 -3.27 2.81 9.36
C MET A 182 -3.72 3.38 10.69
N SER A 183 -4.95 3.06 11.08
CA SER A 183 -5.38 3.10 12.47
C SER A 183 -5.13 1.75 13.13
N GLU A 184 -5.65 1.58 14.35
CA GLU A 184 -5.57 0.31 15.07
C GLU A 184 -6.33 -0.83 14.35
N ASP A 185 -7.43 -0.50 13.66
CA ASP A 185 -8.39 -1.48 13.12
C ASP A 185 -8.79 -1.22 11.66
N HIS A 186 -8.18 -0.25 10.99
CA HIS A 186 -8.47 0.04 9.57
C HIS A 186 -7.27 0.62 8.85
N SER A 187 -7.30 0.55 7.52
CA SER A 187 -6.27 1.14 6.68
C SER A 187 -6.87 1.72 5.41
N TRP A 188 -6.30 2.84 4.98
CA TRP A 188 -6.66 3.56 3.75
C TRP A 188 -5.39 4.12 3.13
N ILE A 189 -5.53 4.91 2.06
CA ILE A 189 -4.40 5.60 1.44
C ILE A 189 -4.57 7.11 1.50
N GLU A 190 -3.44 7.81 1.56
CA GLU A 190 -3.34 9.25 1.36
C GLU A 190 -2.42 9.55 0.16
N PHE A 191 -2.66 10.65 -0.54
CA PHE A 191 -1.81 11.10 -1.65
C PHE A 191 -1.91 12.61 -1.83
N ASN A 192 -0.91 13.20 -2.49
CA ASN A 192 -0.85 14.64 -2.74
C ASN A 192 -1.45 14.96 -4.11
N ILE A 193 -2.10 16.11 -4.24
CA ILE A 193 -2.57 16.68 -5.52
C ILE A 193 -1.53 17.64 -6.13
N GLU A 194 -0.30 17.68 -5.61
CA GLU A 194 0.71 18.63 -6.09
C GLU A 194 1.16 18.28 -7.52
N ASP A 195 0.69 19.06 -8.51
CA ASP A 195 1.33 19.23 -9.84
C ASP A 195 0.82 20.42 -10.69
N ILE A 196 0.45 21.57 -10.09
CA ILE A 196 0.21 22.82 -10.89
C ILE A 196 0.83 24.09 -10.27
N CYS A 197 1.22 24.12 -9.00
CA CYS A 197 1.59 25.40 -8.37
C CYS A 197 2.99 25.93 -8.75
N ASN A 198 3.88 25.12 -9.34
CA ASN A 198 5.25 25.58 -9.65
C ASN A 198 5.35 26.43 -10.93
N ASP A 199 4.39 26.36 -11.85
CA ASP A 199 4.38 27.20 -13.05
C ASP A 199 3.74 28.59 -12.82
N VAL A 200 2.94 28.73 -11.74
CA VAL A 200 2.27 30.00 -11.42
C VAL A 200 3.11 30.86 -10.46
N ILE A 201 3.82 30.25 -9.51
CA ILE A 201 4.59 31.00 -8.48
C ILE A 201 5.77 31.77 -9.09
N ASN A 202 6.36 31.31 -10.19
CA ASN A 202 7.45 32.04 -10.85
C ASN A 202 6.99 33.23 -11.71
N ASN A 203 5.69 33.40 -11.95
CA ASN A 203 5.16 34.49 -12.78
C ASN A 203 4.49 35.62 -11.98
N ASP A 204 4.22 35.44 -10.67
CA ASP A 204 3.46 36.40 -9.86
C ASP A 204 4.25 37.00 -8.67
N ILE A 205 5.59 37.12 -8.77
CA ILE A 205 6.40 37.80 -7.73
C ILE A 205 6.16 39.33 -7.69
N ASN A 206 5.34 39.90 -8.58
CA ASN A 206 5.12 41.36 -8.63
C ASN A 206 3.76 41.86 -8.13
N THR A 207 2.95 41.07 -7.41
CA THR A 207 1.75 41.64 -6.76
C THR A 207 1.69 41.35 -5.27
N THR A 208 2.04 42.39 -4.51
CA THR A 208 1.71 42.55 -3.10
C THR A 208 0.20 42.50 -2.91
N ASN A 209 -0.35 41.36 -2.51
CA ASN A 209 -1.63 41.30 -1.82
C ASN A 209 -1.65 40.08 -0.87
N VAL A 210 -1.50 40.39 0.41
CA VAL A 210 -1.74 39.48 1.52
C VAL A 210 -3.21 39.11 1.49
N VAL A 211 -3.55 37.95 0.92
CA VAL A 211 -4.91 37.40 1.04
C VAL A 211 -5.04 36.77 2.42
N GLN A 212 -5.93 37.38 3.19
CA GLN A 212 -6.36 37.01 4.53
C GLN A 212 -6.89 35.57 4.54
N ARG A 213 -6.34 34.75 5.46
CA ARG A 213 -6.73 33.36 5.68
C ARG A 213 -8.10 33.31 6.37
N ASP A 214 -9.18 33.36 5.59
CA ASP A 214 -10.51 33.09 6.12
C ASP A 214 -10.80 31.59 6.11
N THR A 215 -10.92 31.11 7.34
CA THR A 215 -11.27 29.78 7.87
C THR A 215 -12.40 29.06 7.10
N ILE A 216 -12.05 28.21 6.14
CA ILE A 216 -12.93 27.11 5.68
C ILE A 216 -12.75 25.94 6.65
N ARG A 217 -13.71 25.76 7.56
CA ARG A 217 -13.78 24.60 8.46
C ARG A 217 -13.96 23.33 7.63
N GLY A 218 -12.94 22.46 7.59
CA GLY A 218 -13.02 21.13 6.95
C GLY A 218 -11.78 20.74 6.11
N TYR A 219 -10.82 21.64 5.96
CA TYR A 219 -9.50 21.35 5.41
C TYR A 219 -8.58 20.84 6.53
N ASP A 220 -8.26 19.54 6.52
CA ASP A 220 -7.16 19.00 7.34
C ASP A 220 -5.88 19.79 7.04
N ASP A 221 -5.11 20.09 8.09
CA ASP A 221 -4.01 21.06 8.21
C ASP A 221 -2.74 20.83 7.33
N GLU A 222 -2.84 20.12 6.21
CA GLU A 222 -1.78 20.06 5.20
C GLU A 222 -2.39 20.25 3.80
N VAL A 223 -2.36 21.50 3.31
CA VAL A 223 -2.83 21.93 1.97
C VAL A 223 -2.46 20.88 0.90
N GLY A 224 -3.47 20.32 0.22
CA GLY A 224 -3.27 19.47 -0.96
C GLY A 224 -3.20 17.96 -0.74
N ARG A 225 -3.45 17.45 0.47
CA ARG A 225 -3.58 16.00 0.74
C ARG A 225 -5.00 15.48 0.56
N GLN A 226 -5.14 14.32 -0.06
CA GLN A 226 -6.40 13.57 -0.15
C GLN A 226 -6.29 12.21 0.50
N SER A 227 -7.43 11.71 0.98
CA SER A 227 -7.60 10.33 1.42
C SER A 227 -8.53 9.56 0.47
N MET A 228 -8.31 8.25 0.39
CA MET A 228 -9.20 7.35 -0.34
C MET A 228 -9.32 6.01 0.38
N GLU A 229 -10.56 5.60 0.61
CA GLU A 229 -10.89 4.24 1.04
C GLU A 229 -10.58 3.26 -0.10
N VAL A 230 -9.82 2.21 0.18
CA VAL A 230 -9.42 1.22 -0.84
C VAL A 230 -9.78 -0.21 -0.43
N THR A 231 -10.34 -0.38 0.77
CA THR A 231 -10.64 -1.69 1.32
C THR A 231 -11.98 -1.68 2.06
N TRP A 232 -12.43 -2.85 2.47
CA TRP A 232 -13.61 -2.99 3.33
C TRP A 232 -13.20 -2.87 4.81
N HIS A 233 -14.15 -2.46 5.66
CA HIS A 233 -14.02 -2.55 7.12
C HIS A 233 -15.16 -3.37 7.70
N GLY A 234 -14.81 -4.36 8.53
CA GLY A 234 -15.77 -5.27 9.17
C GLY A 234 -16.74 -5.96 8.19
N LYS A 235 -17.97 -6.19 8.67
CA LYS A 235 -19.10 -6.75 7.89
C LYS A 235 -20.08 -5.66 7.45
N GLN A 236 -19.60 -4.44 7.22
CA GLN A 236 -20.48 -3.32 6.88
C GLN A 236 -21.21 -3.56 5.55
N THR A 237 -22.44 -3.04 5.45
CA THR A 237 -23.33 -3.19 4.30
C THR A 237 -23.08 -2.18 3.17
N LYS A 238 -22.48 -1.03 3.50
CA LYS A 238 -22.16 0.02 2.52
C LYS A 238 -20.69 -0.04 2.14
N ASP A 239 -20.47 -0.21 0.86
CA ASP A 239 -19.16 -0.06 0.25
C ASP A 239 -18.75 1.41 0.19
N LYS A 240 -17.59 1.74 0.74
CA LYS A 240 -17.04 3.10 0.77
C LYS A 240 -15.79 3.22 -0.11
N ARG A 241 -15.40 2.17 -0.84
CA ARG A 241 -14.18 2.17 -1.65
C ARG A 241 -14.26 3.26 -2.72
N GLY A 242 -13.17 3.98 -2.91
CA GLY A 242 -13.12 5.16 -3.76
C GLY A 242 -13.61 6.45 -3.08
N CYS A 243 -14.30 6.41 -1.94
CA CYS A 243 -14.75 7.61 -1.23
C CYS A 243 -13.61 8.24 -0.42
N ARG A 244 -13.76 9.52 -0.06
CA ARG A 244 -12.88 10.18 0.92
C ARG A 244 -13.13 9.59 2.31
N VAL A 245 -12.08 9.48 3.11
CA VAL A 245 -12.22 9.12 4.53
C VAL A 245 -12.75 10.36 5.27
N VAL A 246 -14.02 10.31 5.72
CA VAL A 246 -14.72 11.44 6.36
C VAL A 246 -14.10 11.76 7.72
N SER A 247 -14.00 13.08 8.02
CA SER A 247 -13.21 13.72 9.09
C SER A 247 -12.86 12.82 10.28
N PRO A 248 -11.55 12.55 10.48
CA PRO A 248 -11.05 11.55 11.41
C PRO A 248 -11.11 11.96 12.88
N GLU A 249 -11.46 13.20 13.20
CA GLU A 249 -11.23 13.85 14.50
C GLU A 249 -12.11 13.33 15.65
N LYS A 250 -13.11 12.49 15.38
CA LYS A 250 -14.05 11.99 16.42
C LYS A 250 -14.33 10.50 16.38
N ARG A 251 -13.52 9.71 15.65
CA ARG A 251 -13.72 8.25 15.54
C ARG A 251 -12.45 7.50 15.91
N TRP A 252 -12.61 6.47 16.75
CA TRP A 252 -11.53 5.53 17.08
C TRP A 252 -11.01 4.83 15.82
N LEU A 253 -11.91 4.52 14.88
CA LEU A 253 -11.56 3.91 13.58
C LEU A 253 -10.51 4.69 12.78
N THR A 254 -10.43 6.00 13.01
CA THR A 254 -9.49 6.91 12.35
C THR A 254 -8.47 7.49 13.33
N SER A 255 -8.36 6.89 14.53
CA SER A 255 -7.46 7.29 15.61
C SER A 255 -7.55 8.77 15.99
N GLY A 256 -8.72 9.41 15.86
CA GLY A 256 -8.86 10.84 16.16
C GLY A 256 -7.97 11.74 15.28
N GLY A 257 -7.63 11.31 14.05
CA GLY A 257 -6.69 12.02 13.18
C GLY A 257 -5.21 11.66 13.40
N GLN A 258 -4.89 10.79 14.35
CA GLN A 258 -3.53 10.38 14.70
C GLN A 258 -3.12 9.03 14.09
N ALA A 259 -3.72 8.67 12.95
CA ALA A 259 -3.38 7.45 12.24
C ALA A 259 -1.92 7.44 11.79
N VAL A 260 -1.29 6.27 11.81
CA VAL A 260 0.10 6.07 11.39
C VAL A 260 0.19 6.21 9.87
N ARG A 261 1.02 7.13 9.39
CA ARG A 261 1.30 7.32 7.96
C ARG A 261 2.66 6.72 7.60
N CYS A 262 2.68 5.80 6.66
CA CYS A 262 3.90 5.14 6.20
C CYS A 262 4.62 5.97 5.12
N LYS A 263 5.21 7.10 5.51
CA LYS A 263 5.81 8.09 4.59
C LYS A 263 7.12 7.65 3.92
N SER A 264 7.74 6.57 4.41
CA SER A 264 9.05 6.09 3.93
C SER A 264 9.01 4.62 3.56
N GLY A 265 9.98 4.18 2.74
CA GLY A 265 10.19 2.75 2.46
C GLY A 265 10.38 1.93 3.73
N ILE A 266 11.02 2.50 4.76
CA ILE A 266 11.23 1.87 6.06
C ILE A 266 9.89 1.59 6.75
N SER A 267 9.01 2.58 6.82
CA SER A 267 7.69 2.41 7.44
C SER A 267 6.80 1.41 6.70
N LEU A 268 6.93 1.32 5.37
CA LEU A 268 6.22 0.29 4.59
C LEU A 268 6.75 -1.11 4.88
N VAL A 269 8.07 -1.28 4.97
CA VAL A 269 8.69 -2.56 5.37
C VAL A 269 8.29 -2.93 6.79
N ALA A 270 8.33 -1.98 7.72
CA ALA A 270 7.87 -2.21 9.09
C ALA A 270 6.40 -2.66 9.11
N ALA A 271 5.51 -2.02 8.34
CA ALA A 271 4.12 -2.45 8.23
C ALA A 271 3.99 -3.90 7.69
N MET A 272 4.76 -4.26 6.65
CA MET A 272 4.76 -5.63 6.10
C MET A 272 5.26 -6.67 7.11
N VAL A 273 6.39 -6.38 7.79
CA VAL A 273 6.97 -7.25 8.82
C VAL A 273 6.01 -7.41 10.01
N CYS A 274 5.43 -6.31 10.50
CA CYS A 274 4.46 -6.34 11.61
C CYS A 274 3.23 -7.18 11.29
N LYS A 275 2.85 -7.28 10.00
CA LYS A 275 1.71 -8.07 9.54
C LYS A 275 2.06 -9.50 9.15
N MET A 276 3.33 -9.91 9.18
CA MET A 276 3.69 -11.33 9.08
C MET A 276 2.96 -12.15 10.13
N ASN A 277 2.39 -13.27 9.72
CA ASN A 277 1.58 -14.11 10.57
C ASN A 277 2.26 -15.49 10.80
N PRO A 278 2.74 -15.77 12.01
CA PRO A 278 3.43 -17.03 12.33
C PRO A 278 2.48 -18.21 12.55
N ILE A 279 1.17 -18.01 12.64
CA ILE A 279 0.22 -19.07 12.93
C ILE A 279 0.25 -20.12 11.82
N ILE A 280 0.47 -21.39 12.17
CA ILE A 280 0.37 -22.54 11.26
C ILE A 280 -1.07 -23.07 11.31
N ASP A 281 -1.54 -23.32 12.53
CA ASP A 281 -2.91 -23.74 12.84
C ASP A 281 -3.30 -23.28 14.25
N ALA A 282 -4.48 -23.70 14.73
CA ALA A 282 -5.01 -23.26 16.03
C ALA A 282 -4.14 -23.61 17.25
N GLY A 283 -3.17 -24.52 17.11
CA GLY A 283 -2.28 -24.96 18.19
C GLY A 283 -0.80 -24.79 17.92
N ALA A 284 -0.40 -24.23 16.77
CA ALA A 284 0.99 -24.17 16.34
C ALA A 284 1.36 -22.83 15.67
N GLU A 285 2.57 -22.37 15.94
CA GLU A 285 3.19 -21.19 15.33
C GLU A 285 4.60 -21.53 14.83
N SER A 286 5.00 -20.90 13.72
CA SER A 286 6.37 -20.92 13.23
C SER A 286 7.27 -20.09 14.14
N LYS A 287 8.15 -20.76 14.88
CA LYS A 287 9.15 -20.12 15.74
C LYS A 287 10.13 -19.29 14.93
N GLU A 288 10.43 -19.74 13.72
CA GLU A 288 11.34 -19.10 12.79
C GLU A 288 10.75 -17.79 12.27
N LEU A 289 9.47 -17.78 11.88
CA LEU A 289 8.81 -16.56 11.42
C LEU A 289 8.62 -15.57 12.58
N LEU A 290 8.28 -16.05 13.78
CA LEU A 290 8.31 -15.23 15.01
C LEU A 290 9.69 -14.60 15.22
N ALA A 291 10.74 -15.41 15.15
CA ALA A 291 12.11 -14.97 15.37
C ALA A 291 12.63 -14.01 14.29
N LEU A 292 12.11 -14.10 13.05
CA LEU A 292 12.34 -13.11 12.01
C LEU A 292 11.61 -11.80 12.34
N LYS A 293 10.33 -11.89 12.70
CA LYS A 293 9.49 -10.73 13.05
C LYS A 293 10.07 -9.93 14.22
N PHE A 294 10.51 -10.59 15.29
CA PHE A 294 11.11 -9.93 16.46
C PHE A 294 12.41 -9.19 16.16
N VAL A 295 13.20 -9.64 15.19
CA VAL A 295 14.50 -9.00 14.87
C VAL A 295 14.33 -7.88 13.83
N CYS A 296 13.27 -7.95 13.01
CA CYS A 296 12.97 -6.94 12.00
C CYS A 296 12.19 -5.73 12.56
N VAL A 297 11.56 -5.85 13.73
CA VAL A 297 10.89 -4.74 14.41
C VAL A 297 11.91 -4.07 15.35
N PRO A 298 12.33 -2.82 15.08
CA PRO A 298 13.27 -2.09 15.94
C PRO A 298 12.70 -1.72 17.31
#